data_AF-A0A4T0QZY0-F1
#
_entry.id   AF-A0A4T0QZY0-F1
#
_cell.length_a   1.000
_cell.length_b   1.000
_cell.length_c   1.000
_cell.angle_alpha   90.00
_cell.angle_beta   90.00
_cell.angle_gamma   90.00
#
_symmetry.space_group_name_H-M   'P 1'
#
loop_
_entity.id
_entity.type
_entity.pdbx_description
1 polymer ?
#
loop_
_entity_poly.entity_id
_entity_poly.type
_entity_poly.pdbx_seq_one_letter_code
_entity_poly.pdbx_strand_id
1 'polypeptide(L)'
;MMNINKGDQSRYLTLQEGKYRLNEGVKLHMYISALPCGDASMIYTADHQNDDEAALYSAIPSLSGASNEHTDLVRGRMNYSRVGAIRTKPGMPLLFVVVRLSPKAGRADASSTSSLSCSDKLATLCLLGVQGGLLANIIDPIYIDKIIIGGVFDNREKYLSECYRALYTRLEASLSGCVPDTKYRFHKPDISFTDTPYEHSKEQVESKAAGVDVQPAIECANYIANDIQKPTEIVVSGLKNGNFKRKGPDTPYFWKYRYAIRFCRYILTISPRSRLCKLDIMRAYMSLNANPGPSNLTYYDVKNTAGSSDYRQVKGAIRNRPSSFAGWIITDKKYTMFDCEGNHRL
;
A
#
# COMPACT_ATOMS: atom_id res chain seq x y z
N MET A 1 -18.97 18.53 15.70
CA MET A 1 -18.32 17.30 15.23
C MET A 1 -19.43 16.28 15.05
N MET A 2 -19.65 15.84 13.82
CA MET A 2 -20.75 14.96 13.47
C MET A 2 -20.53 13.54 14.03
N ASN A 3 -21.51 12.98 14.73
CA ASN A 3 -21.45 11.66 15.34
C ASN A 3 -22.57 10.75 14.77
N ILE A 4 -22.24 10.05 13.69
CA ILE A 4 -23.16 9.14 13.00
C ILE A 4 -23.70 8.05 13.95
N ASN A 5 -22.87 7.57 14.88
CA ASN A 5 -23.28 6.59 15.89
C ASN A 5 -24.32 7.11 16.89
N LYS A 6 -24.52 8.44 16.96
CA LYS A 6 -25.53 9.09 17.83
C LYS A 6 -26.74 9.61 17.05
N GLY A 7 -26.89 9.21 15.78
CA GLY A 7 -28.04 9.55 14.95
C GLY A 7 -27.85 10.77 14.04
N ASP A 8 -26.65 11.37 14.00
CA ASP A 8 -26.40 12.46 13.07
C ASP A 8 -26.40 11.95 11.61
N GLN A 9 -27.03 12.70 10.70
CA GLN A 9 -27.11 12.35 9.27
C GLN A 9 -25.84 12.71 8.50
N SER A 10 -25.23 11.73 7.82
CA SER A 10 -23.98 11.96 7.06
C SER A 10 -24.30 12.18 5.60
N ARG A 11 -23.60 13.15 4.98
CA ARG A 11 -23.59 13.30 3.52
C ARG A 11 -22.96 12.10 2.81
N TYR A 12 -22.08 11.35 3.48
CA TYR A 12 -21.25 10.32 2.83
C TYR A 12 -21.69 8.90 3.14
N LEU A 13 -22.21 8.64 4.34
CA LEU A 13 -22.48 7.29 4.83
C LEU A 13 -23.90 7.14 5.39
N THR A 14 -24.52 6.00 5.17
CA THR A 14 -25.79 5.62 5.79
C THR A 14 -25.66 4.27 6.47
N LEU A 15 -26.37 4.08 7.60
CA LEU A 15 -26.42 2.80 8.30
C LEU A 15 -27.55 1.95 7.72
N GLN A 16 -27.22 0.80 7.13
CA GLN A 16 -28.18 -0.15 6.57
C GLN A 16 -27.80 -1.58 7.02
N GLU A 17 -28.78 -2.34 7.53
CA GLU A 17 -28.56 -3.74 7.94
C GLU A 17 -27.39 -3.92 8.93
N GLY A 18 -27.19 -2.95 9.83
CA GLY A 18 -26.14 -2.98 10.84
C GLY A 18 -24.73 -2.62 10.34
N LYS A 19 -24.57 -2.20 9.09
CA LYS A 19 -23.29 -1.67 8.55
C LYS A 19 -23.46 -0.36 7.80
N TYR A 20 -22.40 0.43 7.78
CA TYR A 20 -22.35 1.66 7.03
C TYR A 20 -22.08 1.39 5.54
N ARG A 21 -22.79 2.09 4.66
CA ARG A 21 -22.64 2.09 3.20
C ARG A 21 -22.44 3.51 2.71
N LEU A 22 -21.80 3.69 1.56
CA LEU A 22 -21.80 4.99 0.89
C LEU A 22 -23.22 5.36 0.48
N ASN A 23 -23.57 6.64 0.64
CA ASN A 23 -24.82 7.18 0.13
C ASN A 23 -24.87 7.11 -1.39
N GLU A 24 -26.08 7.09 -1.95
CA GLU A 24 -26.28 7.14 -3.39
C GLU A 24 -25.61 8.38 -4.01
N GLY A 25 -24.96 8.19 -5.16
CA GLY A 25 -24.19 9.24 -5.84
C GLY A 25 -22.81 9.55 -5.24
N VAL A 26 -22.45 9.00 -4.07
CA VAL A 26 -21.11 9.18 -3.49
C VAL A 26 -20.16 8.13 -4.07
N LYS A 27 -19.08 8.61 -4.69
CA LYS A 27 -18.06 7.78 -5.35
C LYS A 27 -16.67 8.07 -4.81
N LEU A 28 -15.82 7.03 -4.77
CA LEU A 28 -14.42 7.15 -4.39
C LEU A 28 -13.56 7.12 -5.65
N HIS A 29 -12.82 8.19 -5.91
CA HIS A 29 -11.85 8.26 -7.02
C HIS A 29 -10.43 8.24 -6.47
N MET A 30 -9.50 7.69 -7.24
CA MET A 30 -8.08 7.66 -6.91
C MET A 30 -7.27 8.37 -8.00
N TYR A 31 -6.39 9.26 -7.59
CA TYR A 31 -5.38 9.84 -8.46
C TYR A 31 -4.00 9.28 -8.12
N ILE A 32 -3.21 8.94 -9.14
CA ILE A 32 -1.82 8.50 -9.00
C ILE A 32 -0.98 9.23 -10.05
N SER A 33 0.09 9.90 -9.64
CA SER A 33 0.88 10.76 -10.54
C SER A 33 1.78 10.01 -11.53
N ALA A 34 1.84 8.68 -11.45
CA ALA A 34 2.61 7.79 -12.33
C ALA A 34 1.97 6.39 -12.30
N LEU A 35 2.28 5.56 -13.30
CA LEU A 35 1.80 4.17 -13.34
C LEU A 35 2.12 3.42 -12.03
N PRO A 36 1.15 2.69 -11.43
CA PRO A 36 1.37 2.02 -10.16
C PRO A 36 2.43 0.93 -10.31
N CYS A 37 3.44 0.96 -9.42
CA CYS A 37 4.57 0.05 -9.54
C CYS A 37 4.17 -1.42 -9.54
N GLY A 38 4.95 -2.23 -10.25
CA GLY A 38 4.69 -3.63 -10.51
C GLY A 38 4.17 -3.82 -11.93
N ASP A 39 3.23 -4.74 -12.09
CA ASP A 39 2.79 -5.25 -13.39
C ASP A 39 2.26 -4.15 -14.34
N ALA A 40 1.54 -3.16 -13.82
CA ALA A 40 0.98 -2.06 -14.61
C ALA A 40 2.03 -1.12 -15.23
N SER A 41 3.22 -1.04 -14.64
CA SER A 41 4.28 -0.12 -15.09
C SER A 41 5.39 -0.82 -15.85
N MET A 42 5.36 -2.15 -15.98
CA MET A 42 6.50 -2.93 -16.51
C MET A 42 6.83 -2.56 -17.95
N ILE A 43 5.85 -2.64 -18.85
CA ILE A 43 6.09 -2.36 -20.28
C ILE A 43 6.43 -0.89 -20.50
N TYR A 44 5.74 0.03 -19.82
CA TYR A 44 6.09 1.46 -19.87
C TYR A 44 7.54 1.72 -19.44
N THR A 45 7.98 1.09 -18.35
CA THR A 45 9.37 1.22 -17.89
C THR A 45 10.34 0.61 -18.90
N ALA A 46 10.01 -0.52 -19.52
CA ALA A 46 10.86 -1.15 -20.52
C ALA A 46 11.04 -0.29 -21.78
N ASP A 47 9.98 0.40 -22.20
CA ASP A 47 10.01 1.28 -23.38
C ASP A 47 10.77 2.61 -23.12
N HIS A 48 10.87 3.05 -21.85
CA HIS A 48 11.43 4.37 -21.47
C HIS A 48 12.73 4.30 -20.67
N GLN A 49 13.22 3.12 -20.30
CA GLN A 49 14.51 2.96 -19.62
C GLN A 49 15.67 3.18 -20.59
N ASN A 50 16.80 3.66 -20.09
CA ASN A 50 18.04 3.71 -20.87
C ASN A 50 18.77 2.35 -20.86
N ASP A 51 19.71 2.19 -21.79
CA ASP A 51 20.45 0.93 -21.99
C ASP A 51 21.23 0.49 -20.73
N ASP A 52 21.80 1.44 -19.98
CA ASP A 52 22.52 1.16 -18.72
C ASP A 52 21.60 0.54 -17.66
N GLU A 53 20.39 1.09 -17.50
CA GLU A 53 19.39 0.58 -16.55
C GLU A 53 18.84 -0.78 -17.00
N ALA A 54 18.61 -0.96 -18.30
CA ALA A 54 18.18 -2.23 -18.88
C ALA A 54 19.23 -3.34 -18.67
N ALA A 55 20.51 -3.02 -18.90
CA ALA A 55 21.63 -3.94 -18.71
C ALA A 55 21.77 -4.38 -17.25
N LEU A 56 21.62 -3.46 -16.29
CA LEU A 56 21.73 -3.83 -14.88
C LEU A 56 20.63 -4.80 -14.46
N TYR A 57 19.35 -4.51 -14.79
CA TYR A 57 18.25 -5.40 -14.40
C TYR A 57 18.29 -6.77 -15.11
N SER A 58 18.90 -6.84 -16.29
CA SER A 58 19.13 -8.09 -17.02
C SER A 58 20.26 -8.93 -16.42
N ALA A 59 21.20 -8.33 -15.70
CA ALA A 59 22.31 -9.02 -15.04
C ALA A 59 21.95 -9.59 -13.64
N ILE A 60 20.92 -9.05 -12.96
CA ILE A 60 20.52 -9.48 -11.62
C ILE A 60 20.04 -10.95 -11.56
N PRO A 61 19.29 -11.51 -12.53
CA PRO A 61 18.84 -12.90 -12.48
C PRO A 61 20.03 -13.87 -12.48
N SER A 62 21.06 -13.54 -13.27
CA SER A 62 22.31 -14.29 -13.42
C SER A 62 23.13 -14.33 -12.13
N LEU A 63 23.00 -13.33 -11.26
CA LEU A 63 23.74 -13.20 -9.99
C LEU A 63 23.01 -13.77 -8.77
N SER A 64 21.68 -13.94 -8.86
CA SER A 64 20.84 -14.34 -7.73
C SER A 64 20.41 -15.81 -7.75
N GLY A 65 20.85 -16.59 -8.74
CA GLY A 65 20.43 -17.99 -8.90
C GLY A 65 18.91 -18.16 -9.01
N ALA A 66 18.19 -17.08 -9.32
CA ALA A 66 16.73 -16.98 -9.24
C ALA A 66 16.04 -17.28 -10.57
N SER A 67 16.59 -18.24 -11.34
CA SER A 67 15.93 -18.83 -12.50
C SER A 67 14.94 -19.91 -12.07
N ASN A 68 14.05 -19.61 -11.13
CA ASN A 68 12.90 -20.46 -10.88
C ASN A 68 11.73 -19.94 -11.70
N GLU A 69 11.63 -20.40 -12.94
CA GLU A 69 10.49 -20.14 -13.85
C GLU A 69 9.13 -20.57 -13.24
N HIS A 70 9.17 -21.37 -12.16
CA HIS A 70 8.01 -21.95 -11.48
C HIS A 70 7.42 -21.16 -10.29
N THR A 71 7.98 -20.04 -9.82
CA THR A 71 7.40 -19.32 -8.67
C THR A 71 6.44 -18.22 -9.12
N ASP A 72 5.18 -18.18 -8.67
CA ASP A 72 4.18 -17.13 -9.03
C ASP A 72 4.57 -15.69 -8.62
N LEU A 73 5.67 -15.55 -7.88
CA LEU A 73 6.19 -14.31 -7.33
C LEU A 73 7.47 -13.87 -8.08
N VAL A 74 7.49 -12.62 -8.50
CA VAL A 74 8.63 -11.95 -9.14
C VAL A 74 9.11 -10.79 -8.26
N ARG A 75 10.40 -10.46 -8.33
CA ARG A 75 10.99 -9.37 -7.53
C ARG A 75 11.15 -8.10 -8.35
N GLY A 76 10.61 -6.98 -7.89
CA GLY A 76 10.82 -5.67 -8.50
C GLY A 76 10.61 -5.66 -10.02
N ARG A 77 11.60 -5.11 -10.74
CA ARG A 77 11.63 -4.97 -12.20
C ARG A 77 12.27 -6.15 -12.93
N MET A 78 12.45 -7.26 -12.25
CA MET A 78 13.03 -8.46 -12.85
C MET A 78 12.07 -9.04 -13.89
N ASN A 79 12.63 -9.56 -14.99
CA ASN A 79 11.91 -10.29 -16.03
C ASN A 79 10.68 -9.50 -16.56
N TYR A 80 10.95 -8.47 -17.38
CA TYR A 80 9.92 -7.61 -17.97
C TYR A 80 8.90 -8.36 -18.83
N SER A 81 9.30 -9.47 -19.47
CA SER A 81 8.40 -10.31 -20.28
C SER A 81 7.41 -11.11 -19.43
N ARG A 82 7.68 -11.31 -18.13
CA ARG A 82 6.79 -12.03 -17.22
C ARG A 82 5.66 -11.13 -16.69
N VAL A 83 4.71 -10.83 -17.56
CA VAL A 83 3.49 -10.11 -17.24
C VAL A 83 2.52 -10.97 -16.41
N GLY A 84 1.71 -10.33 -15.56
CA GLY A 84 0.63 -10.97 -14.81
C GLY A 84 1.05 -11.60 -13.47
N ALA A 85 2.33 -11.85 -13.25
CA ALA A 85 2.84 -12.37 -11.98
C ALA A 85 2.72 -11.34 -10.83
N ILE A 86 2.58 -11.83 -9.59
CA ILE A 86 2.66 -10.97 -8.41
C ILE A 86 4.09 -10.45 -8.28
N ARG A 87 4.26 -9.18 -7.89
CA ARG A 87 5.57 -8.55 -7.74
C ARG A 87 5.80 -8.02 -6.33
N THR A 88 7.00 -8.21 -5.79
CA THR A 88 7.46 -7.45 -4.62
C THR A 88 8.04 -6.11 -5.04
N LYS A 89 7.98 -5.10 -4.16
CA LYS A 89 8.63 -3.81 -4.39
C LYS A 89 10.13 -4.01 -4.57
N PRO A 90 10.76 -3.26 -5.48
CA PRO A 90 12.21 -3.29 -5.62
C PRO A 90 12.85 -2.85 -4.31
N GLY A 91 13.91 -3.55 -3.93
CA GLY A 91 14.80 -3.17 -2.84
C GLY A 91 16.14 -3.85 -3.12
N MET A 92 17.21 -3.05 -3.18
CA MET A 92 18.54 -3.57 -3.45
C MET A 92 18.97 -4.46 -2.28
N PRO A 93 19.55 -5.64 -2.53
CA PRO A 93 20.24 -6.38 -1.47
C PRO A 93 21.35 -5.49 -0.90
N LEU A 94 21.54 -5.50 0.42
CA LEU A 94 22.62 -4.76 1.10
C LEU A 94 24.00 -4.99 0.46
N LEU A 95 24.24 -6.18 -0.12
CA LEU A 95 25.48 -6.53 -0.82
C LEU A 95 25.74 -5.67 -2.07
N PHE A 96 24.69 -5.22 -2.76
CA PHE A 96 24.80 -4.36 -3.94
C PHE A 96 25.01 -2.87 -3.59
N VAL A 97 24.73 -2.45 -2.34
CA VAL A 97 25.04 -1.08 -1.89
C VAL A 97 26.57 -0.88 -1.76
N VAL A 98 27.32 -1.97 -1.54
CA VAL A 98 28.78 -1.93 -1.39
C VAL A 98 29.49 -1.83 -2.75
N VAL A 99 28.88 -2.31 -3.83
CA VAL A 99 29.40 -2.18 -5.20
C VAL A 99 28.55 -1.14 -5.93
N ARG A 100 28.98 0.13 -5.94
CA ARG A 100 28.33 1.26 -6.65
C ARG A 100 28.28 1.00 -8.17
N LEU A 101 27.44 0.07 -8.64
CA LEU A 101 27.37 -0.28 -10.06
C LEU A 101 26.45 0.63 -10.88
N SER A 102 25.62 1.45 -10.26
CA SER A 102 25.05 2.67 -10.88
C SER A 102 24.11 3.41 -9.92
N PRO A 103 24.16 4.75 -9.83
CA PRO A 103 23.21 5.56 -9.04
C PRO A 103 21.74 5.47 -9.51
N LYS A 104 21.51 5.00 -10.74
CA LYS A 104 20.20 5.11 -11.44
C LYS A 104 19.35 3.85 -11.38
N ALA A 105 19.88 2.72 -10.90
CA ALA A 105 19.18 1.46 -10.98
C ALA A 105 18.41 1.15 -9.70
N GLY A 106 17.14 1.53 -9.71
CA GLY A 106 16.26 1.38 -8.56
C GLY A 106 16.64 2.26 -7.39
N ARG A 107 15.81 2.22 -6.35
CA ARG A 107 16.10 2.91 -5.10
C ARG A 107 17.29 2.24 -4.41
N ALA A 108 18.51 2.72 -4.66
CA ALA A 108 19.73 2.29 -3.98
C ALA A 108 19.64 2.45 -2.45
N ASP A 109 18.72 3.31 -1.99
CA ASP A 109 18.37 3.58 -0.60
C ASP A 109 17.33 2.60 -0.01
N ALA A 110 16.64 1.79 -0.83
CA ALA A 110 15.59 0.89 -0.38
C ALA A 110 16.12 -0.52 -0.07
N SER A 111 16.02 -0.91 1.20
CA SER A 111 16.32 -2.29 1.63
C SER A 111 15.35 -3.29 0.99
N SER A 112 15.77 -4.56 0.93
CA SER A 112 14.90 -5.66 0.51
C SER A 112 13.62 -5.68 1.38
N THR A 113 12.45 -5.52 0.74
CA THR A 113 11.16 -5.59 1.44
C THR A 113 10.35 -6.79 0.97
N SER A 114 9.51 -7.31 1.86
CA SER A 114 8.44 -8.27 1.54
C SER A 114 7.13 -7.58 1.12
N SER A 115 7.16 -6.26 0.89
CA SER A 115 5.97 -5.52 0.46
C SER A 115 5.67 -5.82 -1.00
N LEU A 116 4.43 -6.20 -1.27
CA LEU A 116 3.94 -6.36 -2.63
C LEU A 116 3.78 -5.02 -3.35
N SER A 117 3.75 -5.09 -4.68
CA SER A 117 3.66 -3.96 -5.59
C SER A 117 2.33 -3.21 -5.44
N CYS A 118 2.30 -1.97 -5.91
CA CYS A 118 1.08 -1.16 -5.81
C CYS A 118 -0.02 -1.68 -6.75
N SER A 119 0.34 -2.12 -7.96
CA SER A 119 -0.61 -2.74 -8.90
C SER A 119 -1.26 -4.01 -8.34
N ASP A 120 -0.50 -4.91 -7.70
CA ASP A 120 -1.07 -6.10 -7.04
C ASP A 120 -2.03 -5.71 -5.91
N LYS A 121 -1.68 -4.70 -5.10
CA LYS A 121 -2.54 -4.22 -4.02
C LYS A 121 -3.85 -3.66 -4.57
N LEU A 122 -3.78 -2.78 -5.57
CA LEU A 122 -4.95 -2.21 -6.23
C LEU A 122 -5.84 -3.29 -6.84
N ALA A 123 -5.26 -4.33 -7.44
CA ALA A 123 -6.03 -5.46 -7.96
C ALA A 123 -6.86 -6.17 -6.89
N THR A 124 -6.30 -6.37 -5.70
CA THR A 124 -7.10 -6.94 -4.60
C THR A 124 -8.22 -6.02 -4.13
N LEU A 125 -8.09 -4.69 -4.27
CA LEU A 125 -9.15 -3.74 -3.88
C LEU A 125 -10.35 -3.77 -4.82
N CYS A 126 -10.17 -4.18 -6.08
CA CYS A 126 -11.27 -4.38 -7.02
C CYS A 126 -12.29 -5.41 -6.52
N LEU A 127 -11.86 -6.38 -5.71
CA LEU A 127 -12.77 -7.36 -5.12
C LEU A 127 -13.01 -7.12 -3.62
N LEU A 128 -11.98 -6.76 -2.84
CA LEU A 128 -12.07 -6.59 -1.37
C LEU A 128 -12.57 -5.23 -0.92
N GLY A 129 -12.57 -4.21 -1.78
CA GLY A 129 -12.77 -2.83 -1.37
C GLY A 129 -11.62 -2.27 -0.52
N VAL A 130 -11.64 -0.95 -0.31
CA VAL A 130 -10.56 -0.19 0.35
C VAL A 130 -10.58 -0.26 1.88
N GLN A 131 -11.72 -0.63 2.48
CA GLN A 131 -11.98 -0.57 3.92
C GLN A 131 -11.10 -1.55 4.72
N GLY A 132 -10.71 -2.67 4.10
CA GLY A 132 -9.89 -3.69 4.75
C GLY A 132 -10.61 -4.44 5.88
N GLY A 133 -9.93 -5.45 6.43
CA GLY A 133 -10.60 -6.41 7.34
C GLY A 133 -11.06 -5.87 8.69
N LEU A 134 -10.55 -4.71 9.12
CA LEU A 134 -10.98 -4.11 10.39
C LEU A 134 -12.31 -3.38 10.22
N LEU A 135 -12.39 -2.48 9.24
CA LEU A 135 -13.62 -1.76 8.93
C LEU A 135 -14.69 -2.65 8.29
N ALA A 136 -14.30 -3.78 7.68
CA ALA A 136 -15.27 -4.78 7.18
C ALA A 136 -16.27 -5.27 8.24
N ASN A 137 -15.99 -5.11 9.53
CA ASN A 137 -16.94 -5.40 10.60
C ASN A 137 -18.12 -4.43 10.67
N ILE A 138 -17.93 -3.16 10.28
CA ILE A 138 -18.89 -2.06 10.49
C ILE A 138 -19.22 -1.29 9.21
N ILE A 139 -18.47 -1.49 8.12
CA ILE A 139 -18.64 -0.84 6.82
C ILE A 139 -18.70 -1.92 5.75
N ASP A 140 -19.63 -1.78 4.81
CA ASP A 140 -19.72 -2.61 3.61
C ASP A 140 -18.66 -2.23 2.57
N PRO A 141 -18.39 -3.09 1.56
CA PRO A 141 -17.27 -2.89 0.65
C PRO A 141 -17.35 -1.54 -0.08
N ILE A 142 -16.28 -0.74 0.04
CA ILE A 142 -16.14 0.53 -0.69
C ILE A 142 -15.14 0.31 -1.82
N TYR A 143 -15.59 0.50 -3.05
CA TYR A 143 -14.76 0.33 -4.25
C TYR A 143 -14.30 1.68 -4.79
N ILE A 144 -13.16 1.66 -5.48
CA ILE A 144 -12.66 2.81 -6.24
C ILE A 144 -13.42 2.80 -7.57
N ASP A 145 -14.21 3.84 -7.84
CA ASP A 145 -15.01 3.98 -9.07
C ASP A 145 -14.16 4.39 -10.27
N LYS A 146 -13.17 5.25 -10.05
CA LYS A 146 -12.28 5.78 -11.09
C LYS A 146 -10.84 5.92 -10.62
N ILE A 147 -9.89 5.52 -11.46
CA ILE A 147 -8.45 5.69 -11.29
C ILE A 147 -7.94 6.62 -12.39
N ILE A 148 -7.41 7.78 -11.99
CA ILE A 148 -6.82 8.78 -12.89
C ILE A 148 -5.31 8.70 -12.73
N ILE A 149 -4.60 8.48 -13.83
CA ILE A 149 -3.15 8.26 -13.83
C ILE A 149 -2.45 9.38 -14.59
N GLY A 150 -1.50 10.06 -13.94
CA GLY A 150 -0.62 11.04 -14.59
C GLY A 150 0.67 10.39 -15.12
N GLY A 151 1.46 11.18 -15.86
CA GLY A 151 2.81 10.80 -16.26
C GLY A 151 2.91 9.78 -17.40
N VAL A 152 1.88 9.67 -18.24
CA VAL A 152 1.88 8.83 -19.45
C VAL A 152 1.45 9.72 -20.63
N PHE A 153 2.38 10.00 -21.54
CA PHE A 153 2.19 10.99 -22.62
C PHE A 153 2.21 10.39 -24.02
N ASP A 154 2.64 9.15 -24.15
CA ASP A 154 2.76 8.40 -25.39
C ASP A 154 2.04 7.06 -25.28
N ASN A 155 1.77 6.44 -26.43
CA ASN A 155 1.25 5.06 -26.57
C ASN A 155 0.16 4.66 -25.55
N ARG A 156 -0.76 5.59 -25.26
CA ARG A 156 -1.72 5.47 -24.15
C ARG A 156 -2.60 4.22 -24.25
N GLU A 157 -3.01 3.85 -25.45
CA GLU A 157 -3.83 2.65 -25.66
C GLU A 157 -3.10 1.38 -25.18
N LYS A 158 -1.82 1.23 -25.53
CA LYS A 158 -0.96 0.14 -25.06
C LYS A 158 -0.89 0.11 -23.54
N TYR A 159 -0.56 1.22 -22.90
CA TYR A 159 -0.39 1.27 -21.44
C TYR A 159 -1.71 1.19 -20.67
N LEU A 160 -2.82 1.58 -21.29
CA LEU A 160 -4.15 1.38 -20.73
C LEU A 160 -4.53 -0.11 -20.69
N SER A 161 -4.23 -0.86 -21.75
CA SER A 161 -4.39 -2.32 -21.78
C SER A 161 -3.57 -2.99 -20.66
N GLU A 162 -2.34 -2.54 -20.42
CA GLU A 162 -1.51 -3.00 -19.31
C GLU A 162 -2.13 -2.68 -17.94
N CYS A 163 -2.75 -1.52 -17.77
CA CYS A 163 -3.48 -1.17 -16.56
C CYS A 163 -4.68 -2.08 -16.34
N TYR A 164 -5.50 -2.34 -17.36
CA TYR A 164 -6.64 -3.25 -17.25
C TYR A 164 -6.20 -4.66 -16.84
N ARG A 165 -5.18 -5.18 -17.53
CA ARG A 165 -4.56 -6.48 -17.23
C ARG A 165 -4.08 -6.54 -15.78
N ALA A 166 -3.29 -5.56 -15.35
CA ALA A 166 -2.61 -5.56 -14.06
C ALA A 166 -3.53 -5.27 -12.88
N LEU A 167 -4.51 -4.36 -13.06
CA LEU A 167 -5.35 -3.86 -11.99
C LEU A 167 -6.63 -4.66 -11.80
N TYR A 168 -7.10 -5.44 -12.77
CA TYR A 168 -8.28 -6.26 -12.51
C TYR A 168 -8.39 -7.54 -13.35
N THR A 169 -8.08 -7.53 -14.65
CA THR A 169 -8.40 -8.68 -15.54
C THR A 169 -7.65 -9.94 -15.15
N ARG A 170 -6.37 -9.85 -14.78
CA ARG A 170 -5.57 -11.04 -14.41
C ARG A 170 -6.08 -11.73 -13.13
N LEU A 171 -6.54 -10.92 -12.15
CA LEU A 171 -7.10 -11.46 -10.92
C LEU A 171 -8.46 -12.09 -11.21
N GLU A 172 -9.33 -11.36 -11.91
CA GLU A 172 -10.68 -11.83 -12.30
C GLU A 172 -10.62 -13.16 -13.03
N ALA A 173 -9.82 -13.23 -14.10
CA ALA A 173 -9.66 -14.43 -14.91
C ALA A 173 -9.15 -15.62 -14.10
N SER A 174 -8.27 -15.39 -13.12
CA SER A 174 -7.68 -16.46 -12.32
C SER A 174 -8.59 -16.99 -11.20
N LEU A 175 -9.68 -16.28 -10.88
CA LEU A 175 -10.61 -16.71 -9.85
C LEU A 175 -11.64 -17.72 -10.36
N SER A 176 -11.79 -17.92 -11.68
CA SER A 176 -12.58 -19.01 -12.30
C SER A 176 -13.93 -19.34 -11.65
N GLY A 177 -14.70 -18.34 -11.21
CA GLY A 177 -15.98 -18.56 -10.50
C GLY A 177 -15.87 -19.04 -9.05
N CYS A 178 -14.66 -19.18 -8.50
CA CYS A 178 -14.37 -19.50 -7.10
C CYS A 178 -14.51 -18.28 -6.16
N VAL A 179 -15.27 -17.25 -6.56
CA VAL A 179 -15.57 -16.13 -5.67
C VAL A 179 -16.67 -16.58 -4.71
N PRO A 180 -16.45 -16.53 -3.38
CA PRO A 180 -17.47 -16.94 -2.41
C PRO A 180 -18.76 -16.13 -2.57
N ASP A 181 -19.91 -16.80 -2.45
CA ASP A 181 -21.22 -16.16 -2.45
C ASP A 181 -21.37 -15.25 -1.21
N THR A 182 -21.10 -13.98 -1.42
CA THR A 182 -21.06 -12.93 -0.40
C THR A 182 -21.49 -11.61 -1.02
N LYS A 183 -21.66 -10.57 -0.20
CA LYS A 183 -21.93 -9.21 -0.70
C LYS A 183 -20.78 -8.55 -1.47
N TYR A 184 -19.60 -9.17 -1.51
CA TYR A 184 -18.46 -8.63 -2.25
C TYR A 184 -18.64 -8.93 -3.73
N ARG A 185 -18.43 -7.91 -4.57
CA ARG A 185 -18.47 -8.03 -6.02
C ARG A 185 -17.15 -7.61 -6.63
N PHE A 186 -16.87 -8.13 -7.81
CA PHE A 186 -15.73 -7.70 -8.58
C PHE A 186 -16.05 -6.36 -9.26
N HIS A 187 -15.40 -5.28 -8.82
CA HIS A 187 -15.61 -3.93 -9.32
C HIS A 187 -14.45 -3.50 -10.22
N LYS A 188 -14.77 -3.11 -11.46
CA LYS A 188 -13.80 -2.65 -12.45
C LYS A 188 -13.80 -1.11 -12.46
N PRO A 189 -12.78 -0.44 -11.92
CA PRO A 189 -12.71 1.01 -11.98
C PRO A 189 -12.57 1.50 -13.42
N ASP A 190 -13.15 2.66 -13.72
CA ASP A 190 -12.79 3.42 -14.93
C ASP A 190 -11.33 3.88 -14.82
N ILE A 191 -10.49 3.60 -15.82
CA ILE A 191 -9.08 3.99 -15.82
C ILE A 191 -8.85 4.97 -16.95
N SER A 192 -8.26 6.12 -16.62
CA SER A 192 -7.95 7.17 -17.59
C SER A 192 -6.62 7.82 -17.29
N PHE A 193 -5.94 8.28 -18.34
CA PHE A 193 -4.77 9.14 -18.20
C PHE A 193 -5.17 10.61 -18.16
N THR A 194 -4.38 11.43 -17.47
CA THR A 194 -4.56 12.89 -17.46
C THR A 194 -3.36 13.59 -18.09
N ASP A 195 -3.65 14.67 -18.81
CA ASP A 195 -2.65 15.60 -19.33
C ASP A 195 -2.18 16.62 -18.30
N THR A 196 -2.88 16.73 -17.16
CA THR A 196 -2.47 17.63 -16.08
C THR A 196 -1.15 17.14 -15.47
N PRO A 197 -0.05 17.89 -15.62
CA PRO A 197 1.23 17.48 -15.07
C PRO A 197 1.19 17.58 -13.54
N TYR A 198 1.81 16.61 -12.87
CA TYR A 198 2.08 16.71 -11.44
C TYR A 198 3.35 17.53 -11.23
N GLU A 199 3.26 18.66 -10.54
CA GLU A 199 4.37 19.62 -10.41
C GLU A 199 5.66 19.06 -9.78
N HIS A 200 5.54 17.95 -9.04
CA HIS A 200 6.64 17.23 -8.40
C HIS A 200 6.88 15.85 -9.05
N SER A 201 6.45 15.63 -10.31
CA SER A 201 6.83 14.44 -11.07
C SER A 201 8.33 14.47 -11.37
N LYS A 202 8.91 13.31 -11.68
CA LYS A 202 10.34 13.18 -12.00
C LYS A 202 10.72 14.13 -13.15
N GLU A 203 9.93 14.12 -14.22
CA GLU A 203 10.13 14.92 -15.43
C GLU A 203 10.09 16.43 -15.11
N GLN A 204 9.12 16.85 -14.28
CA GLN A 204 8.98 18.24 -13.86
C GLN A 204 10.14 18.69 -12.99
N VAL A 205 10.61 17.84 -12.06
CA VAL A 205 11.74 18.17 -11.19
C VAL A 205 13.06 18.18 -11.97
N GLU A 206 13.30 17.19 -12.85
CA GLU A 206 14.49 17.12 -13.70
C GLU A 206 14.60 18.33 -14.64
N SER A 207 13.48 18.78 -15.23
CA SER A 207 13.46 19.99 -16.07
C SER A 207 13.89 21.25 -15.31
N LYS A 208 13.59 21.33 -14.00
CA LYS A 208 13.95 22.45 -13.12
C LYS A 208 15.35 22.31 -12.53
N ALA A 209 15.91 21.10 -12.49
CA ALA A 209 17.16 20.78 -11.79
C ALA A 209 18.43 21.13 -12.58
N ALA A 210 18.32 21.67 -13.81
CA ALA A 210 19.45 22.18 -14.62
C ALA A 210 20.66 21.21 -14.72
N GLY A 211 20.40 19.91 -14.84
CA GLY A 211 21.45 18.88 -14.96
C GLY A 211 21.96 18.29 -13.63
N VAL A 212 21.40 18.69 -12.49
CA VAL A 212 21.64 18.03 -11.20
C VAL A 212 20.91 16.69 -11.16
N ASP A 213 21.58 15.67 -10.63
CA ASP A 213 21.00 14.35 -10.41
C ASP A 213 19.82 14.43 -9.43
N VAL A 214 18.61 14.10 -9.91
CA VAL A 214 17.39 14.16 -9.13
C VAL A 214 17.15 12.81 -8.46
N GLN A 215 16.96 12.86 -7.14
CA GLN A 215 16.70 11.67 -6.34
C GLN A 215 15.28 11.69 -5.76
N PRO A 216 14.57 10.54 -5.69
CA PRO A 216 13.28 10.46 -5.03
C PRO A 216 13.38 10.85 -3.54
N ALA A 217 12.38 11.58 -3.04
CA ALA A 217 12.29 11.90 -1.63
C ALA A 217 12.28 10.63 -0.75
N ILE A 218 12.94 10.70 0.41
CA ILE A 218 12.91 9.64 1.44
C ILE A 218 11.71 9.80 2.37
N GLU A 219 11.11 10.98 2.35
CA GLU A 219 9.92 11.39 3.05
C GLU A 219 8.64 10.92 2.35
N CYS A 220 7.63 10.62 3.15
CA CYS A 220 6.26 10.41 2.71
C CYS A 220 5.34 11.37 3.46
N ALA A 221 4.63 12.23 2.73
CA ALA A 221 3.66 13.15 3.30
C ALA A 221 2.26 12.52 3.32
N ASN A 222 1.58 12.58 4.47
CA ASN A 222 0.22 12.10 4.66
C ASN A 222 -0.67 13.25 5.13
N TYR A 223 -1.71 13.53 4.36
CA TYR A 223 -2.72 14.52 4.66
C TYR A 223 -4.10 13.86 4.63
N ILE A 224 -4.99 14.29 5.54
CA ILE A 224 -6.37 13.83 5.59
C ILE A 224 -7.24 15.09 5.65
N ALA A 225 -8.00 15.32 4.59
CA ALA A 225 -9.03 16.35 4.58
C ALA A 225 -10.17 15.87 5.50
N ASN A 226 -10.40 16.60 6.59
CA ASN A 226 -11.50 16.35 7.52
C ASN A 226 -11.91 17.69 8.16
N ASP A 227 -13.08 17.73 8.80
CA ASP A 227 -13.60 18.91 9.50
C ASP A 227 -12.62 19.44 10.55
N ILE A 228 -11.81 18.54 11.12
CA ILE A 228 -10.69 18.89 11.98
C ILE A 228 -9.42 18.82 11.16
N GLN A 229 -8.91 20.00 10.81
CA GLN A 229 -7.67 20.13 10.08
C GLN A 229 -6.51 19.61 10.93
N LYS A 230 -6.01 18.43 10.57
CA LYS A 230 -4.77 17.90 11.13
C LYS A 230 -3.61 18.39 10.27
N PRO A 231 -2.45 18.71 10.87
CA PRO A 231 -1.27 19.05 10.09
C PRO A 231 -0.85 17.87 9.22
N THR A 232 -0.24 18.17 8.07
CA THR A 232 0.41 17.17 7.21
C THR A 232 1.44 16.40 8.02
N GLU A 233 1.32 15.08 8.03
CA GLU A 233 2.28 14.20 8.69
C GLU A 233 3.38 13.83 7.70
N ILE A 234 4.62 14.18 8.01
CA ILE A 234 5.77 13.67 7.28
C ILE A 234 6.26 12.40 7.97
N VAL A 235 6.50 11.36 7.19
CA VAL A 235 6.99 10.04 7.63
C VAL A 235 8.30 9.76 6.93
N VAL A 236 9.32 9.35 7.68
CA VAL A 236 10.63 8.93 7.15
C VAL A 236 10.89 7.51 7.63
N SER A 237 11.14 6.60 6.70
CA SER A 237 11.40 5.17 7.01
C SER A 237 10.32 4.52 7.91
N GLY A 238 9.05 4.90 7.71
CA GLY A 238 7.91 4.36 8.47
C GLY A 238 7.66 5.00 9.84
N LEU A 239 8.44 6.01 10.23
CA LEU A 239 8.29 6.73 11.50
C LEU A 239 7.94 8.20 11.27
N LYS A 240 7.17 8.80 12.19
CA LYS A 240 6.79 10.21 12.10
C LYS A 240 8.02 11.12 12.26
N ASN A 241 8.20 12.02 11.30
CA ASN A 241 9.28 13.02 11.28
C ASN A 241 9.20 13.95 12.51
N GLY A 242 10.35 14.47 12.97
CA GLY A 242 10.44 15.30 14.19
C GLY A 242 10.73 14.52 15.48
N ASN A 243 11.02 13.22 15.40
CA ASN A 243 11.38 12.38 16.56
C ASN A 243 12.89 12.11 16.70
N PHE A 244 13.70 13.02 16.19
CA PHE A 244 15.16 12.99 16.30
C PHE A 244 15.61 13.75 17.55
N LYS A 245 16.70 13.30 18.18
CA LYS A 245 17.47 14.10 19.15
C LYS A 245 18.90 14.23 18.65
N ARG A 246 19.49 15.39 18.93
CA ARG A 246 20.92 15.66 18.81
C ARG A 246 21.46 15.76 20.24
N LYS A 247 22.60 15.13 20.55
CA LYS A 247 23.23 15.23 21.88
C LYS A 247 24.19 16.42 21.98
N GLY A 248 24.58 17.00 20.84
CA GLY A 248 25.42 18.19 20.71
C GLY A 248 25.66 18.52 19.23
N PRO A 249 26.33 19.65 18.92
CA PRO A 249 26.58 20.12 17.55
C PRO A 249 27.30 19.08 16.68
N ASP A 250 28.22 18.27 17.21
CA ASP A 250 28.99 17.34 16.35
C ASP A 250 28.47 15.89 16.40
N THR A 251 27.31 15.68 17.02
CA THR A 251 26.71 14.34 17.12
C THR A 251 25.73 14.08 15.98
N PRO A 252 25.78 12.90 15.33
CA PRO A 252 24.77 12.50 14.35
C PRO A 252 23.37 12.51 14.96
N TYR A 253 22.37 12.86 14.16
CA TYR A 253 20.99 12.69 14.57
C TYR A 253 20.74 11.22 14.88
N PHE A 254 20.25 10.96 16.10
CA PHE A 254 19.80 9.63 16.48
C PHE A 254 18.30 9.68 16.75
N TRP A 255 17.60 8.64 16.29
CA TRP A 255 16.24 8.38 16.71
C TRP A 255 16.22 8.27 18.22
N LYS A 256 15.28 8.97 18.90
CA LYS A 256 15.14 9.00 20.38
C LYS A 256 15.14 7.61 21.06
N TYR A 257 15.08 6.51 20.32
CA TYR A 257 14.67 5.19 20.76
C TYR A 257 15.73 4.08 20.74
N ARG A 258 17.03 4.34 20.49
CA ARG A 258 18.03 3.27 20.67
C ARG A 258 18.23 2.80 22.12
N TYR A 259 17.65 3.49 23.13
CA TYR A 259 17.79 3.13 24.55
C TYR A 259 16.48 3.05 25.37
N ALA A 260 15.33 3.50 24.85
CA ALA A 260 14.11 3.66 25.66
C ALA A 260 13.17 2.44 25.73
N ILE A 261 13.45 1.38 24.96
CA ILE A 261 12.61 0.16 24.92
C ILE A 261 12.71 -0.66 26.22
N ARG A 262 13.66 -0.36 27.11
CA ARG A 262 13.94 -1.22 28.27
C ARG A 262 13.29 -0.79 29.60
N PHE A 263 12.79 0.45 29.77
CA PHE A 263 12.43 0.92 31.13
C PHE A 263 11.24 1.88 31.34
N CYS A 264 10.51 2.37 30.33
CA CYS A 264 9.47 3.38 30.62
C CYS A 264 8.11 3.12 29.94
N ARG A 265 7.16 2.57 30.72
CA ARG A 265 5.72 2.44 30.38
C ARG A 265 5.06 3.79 30.05
N TYR A 266 5.59 4.91 30.53
CA TYR A 266 5.00 6.25 30.38
C TYR A 266 5.37 7.00 29.10
N ILE A 267 6.37 6.56 28.32
CA ILE A 267 6.76 7.21 27.06
C ILE A 267 5.86 6.77 25.87
N LEU A 268 4.93 5.84 26.10
CA LEU A 268 4.01 5.34 25.06
C LEU A 268 2.91 6.32 24.64
N THR A 269 2.70 7.42 25.37
CA THR A 269 1.66 8.43 25.13
C THR A 269 2.06 9.52 24.12
N ILE A 270 3.36 9.82 23.96
CA ILE A 270 3.86 10.74 22.91
C ILE A 270 4.48 9.89 21.81
N SER A 271 3.64 9.21 21.05
CA SER A 271 4.11 8.18 20.14
C SER A 271 4.73 8.76 18.86
N PRO A 272 5.95 8.35 18.46
CA PRO A 272 6.57 8.72 17.18
C PRO A 272 5.95 7.97 15.98
N ARG A 273 4.74 7.41 16.15
CA ARG A 273 4.08 6.55 15.18
C ARG A 273 3.33 7.40 14.17
N SER A 274 3.33 6.94 12.92
CA SER A 274 2.44 7.48 11.91
C SER A 274 1.00 7.18 12.30
N ARG A 275 0.09 8.12 12.03
CA ARG A 275 -1.36 7.91 12.15
C ARG A 275 -1.88 6.75 11.30
N LEU A 276 -1.10 6.29 10.33
CA LEU A 276 -1.41 5.14 9.45
C LEU A 276 -0.90 3.80 10.03
N CYS A 277 -0.31 3.79 11.23
CA CYS A 277 0.13 2.55 11.84
C CYS A 277 -1.08 1.70 12.32
N LYS A 278 -0.91 0.38 12.37
CA LYS A 278 -1.99 -0.55 12.73
C LYS A 278 -2.60 -0.25 14.11
N LEU A 279 -1.81 0.22 15.08
CA LEU A 279 -2.27 0.55 16.43
C LEU A 279 -3.19 1.76 16.43
N ASP A 280 -2.81 2.85 15.76
CA ASP A 280 -3.65 4.04 15.68
C ASP A 280 -4.93 3.77 14.86
N ILE A 281 -4.85 2.94 13.82
CA ILE A 281 -6.03 2.45 13.09
C ILE A 281 -6.93 1.60 14.01
N MET A 282 -6.36 0.73 14.84
CA MET A 282 -7.12 -0.06 15.83
C MET A 282 -7.84 0.84 16.83
N ARG A 283 -7.15 1.84 17.37
CA ARG A 283 -7.74 2.79 18.32
C ARG A 283 -8.85 3.61 17.70
N ALA A 284 -8.65 4.08 16.46
CA ALA A 284 -9.69 4.77 15.70
C ALA A 284 -10.92 3.86 15.52
N TYR A 285 -10.73 2.60 15.12
CA TYR A 285 -11.81 1.63 15.04
C TYR A 285 -12.53 1.40 16.38
N MET A 286 -11.79 1.23 17.48
CA MET A 286 -12.41 1.02 18.80
C MET A 286 -13.22 2.22 19.25
N SER A 287 -12.82 3.44 18.87
CA SER A 287 -13.60 4.65 19.15
C SER A 287 -14.87 4.77 18.30
N LEU A 288 -14.91 4.09 17.15
CA LEU A 288 -16.05 4.06 16.24
C LEU A 288 -17.01 2.90 16.54
N ASN A 289 -16.52 1.79 17.08
CA ASN A 289 -17.34 0.62 17.36
C ASN A 289 -18.07 0.78 18.70
N ALA A 290 -19.38 0.97 18.66
CA ALA A 290 -20.22 1.11 19.86
C ALA A 290 -20.18 -0.12 20.78
N ASN A 291 -19.88 -1.31 20.23
CA ASN A 291 -19.71 -2.56 20.95
C ASN A 291 -18.32 -3.15 20.64
N PRO A 292 -17.24 -2.62 21.23
CA PRO A 292 -15.87 -3.00 20.89
C PRO A 292 -15.51 -4.45 21.28
N GLY A 293 -16.38 -5.14 22.01
CA GLY A 293 -16.08 -6.43 22.62
C GLY A 293 -15.16 -6.27 23.84
N PRO A 294 -14.58 -7.37 24.35
CA PRO A 294 -13.65 -7.34 25.46
C PRO A 294 -12.42 -6.45 25.20
N SER A 295 -11.93 -5.75 26.23
CA SER A 295 -10.77 -4.85 26.12
C SER A 295 -9.45 -5.57 25.81
N ASN A 296 -9.39 -6.89 26.01
CA ASN A 296 -8.22 -7.72 25.75
C ASN A 296 -8.12 -8.26 24.31
N LEU A 297 -9.07 -7.93 23.42
CA LEU A 297 -9.02 -8.36 22.02
C LEU A 297 -7.79 -7.77 21.31
N THR A 298 -7.06 -8.62 20.60
CA THR A 298 -5.93 -8.17 19.77
C THR A 298 -6.40 -7.65 18.41
N TYR A 299 -5.54 -6.89 17.72
CA TYR A 299 -5.78 -6.47 16.34
C TYR A 299 -6.08 -7.65 15.39
N TYR A 300 -5.48 -8.82 15.66
CA TYR A 300 -5.80 -10.06 14.97
C TYR A 300 -7.24 -10.49 15.27
N ASP A 301 -7.64 -10.55 16.53
CA ASP A 301 -8.97 -11.05 16.92
C ASP A 301 -10.09 -10.18 16.35
N VAL A 302 -9.93 -8.86 16.41
CA VAL A 302 -10.93 -7.91 15.87
C VAL A 302 -11.08 -8.05 14.35
N LYS A 303 -10.02 -8.43 13.65
CA LYS A 303 -10.08 -8.72 12.20
C LYS A 303 -10.62 -10.10 11.85
N ASN A 304 -10.86 -10.95 12.85
CA ASN A 304 -11.32 -12.33 12.69
C ASN A 304 -12.64 -12.60 13.41
N THR A 305 -13.45 -11.56 13.64
CA THR A 305 -14.82 -11.74 14.16
C THR A 305 -15.78 -12.25 13.08
N ALA A 306 -17.02 -12.54 13.48
CA ALA A 306 -18.09 -12.89 12.56
C ALA A 306 -18.44 -11.74 11.59
N GLY A 307 -18.34 -10.48 12.02
CA GLY A 307 -18.70 -9.32 11.19
C GLY A 307 -17.84 -9.17 9.93
N SER A 308 -16.63 -9.74 9.93
CA SER A 308 -15.68 -9.71 8.81
C SER A 308 -15.51 -11.07 8.12
N SER A 309 -16.39 -12.04 8.36
CA SER A 309 -16.36 -13.38 7.75
C SER A 309 -16.25 -13.32 6.22
N ASP A 310 -17.15 -12.61 5.56
CA ASP A 310 -17.21 -12.49 4.09
C ASP A 310 -15.90 -11.92 3.53
N TYR A 311 -15.39 -10.86 4.15
CA TYR A 311 -14.11 -10.26 3.77
C TYR A 311 -12.96 -11.29 3.83
N ARG A 312 -12.94 -12.10 4.89
CA ARG A 312 -11.89 -13.12 5.08
C ARG A 312 -12.03 -14.26 4.07
N GLN A 313 -13.25 -14.70 3.76
CA GLN A 313 -13.50 -15.74 2.75
C GLN A 313 -13.01 -15.28 1.37
N VAL A 314 -13.42 -14.08 0.93
CA VAL A 314 -13.02 -13.50 -0.36
C VAL A 314 -11.52 -13.27 -0.42
N LYS A 315 -10.92 -12.77 0.67
CA LYS A 315 -9.47 -12.60 0.78
C LYS A 315 -8.72 -13.92 0.75
N GLY A 316 -9.32 -14.98 1.30
CA GLY A 316 -8.84 -16.35 1.20
C GLY A 316 -8.83 -16.83 -0.24
N ALA A 317 -9.93 -16.64 -0.98
CA ALA A 317 -10.02 -17.02 -2.39
C ALA A 317 -8.96 -16.33 -3.26
N ILE A 318 -8.68 -15.04 -3.02
CA ILE A 318 -7.60 -14.31 -3.72
C ILE A 318 -6.22 -14.93 -3.45
N ARG A 319 -5.97 -15.40 -2.23
CA ARG A 319 -4.63 -15.78 -1.76
C ARG A 319 -4.34 -17.27 -1.80
N ASN A 320 -5.27 -18.07 -2.29
CA ASN A 320 -5.09 -19.51 -2.45
C ASN A 320 -5.34 -19.90 -3.90
N ARG A 321 -4.80 -21.05 -4.32
CA ARG A 321 -5.11 -21.62 -5.64
C ARG A 321 -6.63 -21.80 -5.78
N PRO A 322 -7.20 -21.59 -6.98
CA PRO A 322 -6.55 -21.43 -8.28
C PRO A 322 -6.08 -19.99 -8.62
N SER A 323 -6.30 -19.02 -7.73
CA SER A 323 -5.94 -17.62 -7.99
C SER A 323 -4.46 -17.47 -8.41
N SER A 324 -4.22 -16.60 -9.40
CA SER A 324 -2.87 -16.15 -9.78
C SER A 324 -2.19 -15.37 -8.64
N PHE A 325 -2.97 -14.97 -7.64
CA PHE A 325 -2.50 -14.28 -6.45
C PHE A 325 -2.13 -15.22 -5.29
N ALA A 326 -2.08 -16.54 -5.52
CA ALA A 326 -1.74 -17.53 -4.50
C ALA A 326 -0.32 -17.35 -3.90
N GLY A 327 0.60 -16.74 -4.64
CA GLY A 327 1.95 -16.38 -4.16
C GLY A 327 2.00 -15.16 -3.21
N TRP A 328 0.86 -14.67 -2.72
CA TRP A 328 0.78 -13.47 -1.89
C TRP A 328 1.55 -13.64 -0.58
N ILE A 329 2.54 -12.78 -0.34
CA ILE A 329 3.30 -12.80 0.93
C ILE A 329 2.41 -12.34 2.09
N ILE A 330 2.22 -13.23 3.07
CA ILE A 330 1.43 -12.97 4.28
C ILE A 330 2.36 -12.58 5.42
N THR A 331 2.10 -11.43 6.04
CA THR A 331 2.81 -11.02 7.26
C THR A 331 2.48 -11.95 8.42
N ASP A 332 3.51 -12.38 9.15
CA ASP A 332 3.40 -13.21 10.35
C ASP A 332 2.37 -12.64 11.35
N LYS A 333 1.54 -13.54 11.90
CA LYS A 333 0.47 -13.23 12.86
C LYS A 333 0.99 -12.45 14.07
N LYS A 334 2.22 -12.68 14.54
CA LYS A 334 2.80 -11.98 15.71
C LYS A 334 2.78 -10.45 15.59
N TYR A 335 2.87 -9.92 14.37
CA TYR A 335 2.79 -8.47 14.09
C TYR A 335 1.36 -7.92 14.11
N THR A 336 0.39 -8.72 14.53
CA THR A 336 -1.01 -8.36 14.73
C THR A 336 -1.54 -8.78 16.10
N MET A 337 -0.70 -9.40 16.94
CA MET A 337 -1.08 -9.86 18.27
C MET A 337 -0.79 -8.78 19.32
N PHE A 338 -1.52 -7.67 19.25
CA PHE A 338 -1.46 -6.58 20.24
C PHE A 338 -2.86 -6.01 20.50
N ASP A 339 -3.16 -5.58 21.73
CA ASP A 339 -4.43 -4.94 22.10
C ASP A 339 -4.47 -3.43 21.78
N CYS A 340 -5.58 -2.74 22.07
CA CYS A 340 -5.75 -1.32 21.74
C CYS A 340 -4.81 -0.38 22.54
N GLU A 341 -4.21 -0.86 23.63
CA GLU A 341 -3.17 -0.16 24.37
C GLU A 341 -1.79 -0.37 23.73
N GLY A 342 -1.64 -1.40 22.89
CA GLY A 342 -0.40 -1.78 22.24
C GLY A 342 0.37 -2.86 22.99
N ASN A 343 -0.23 -3.53 23.97
CA ASN A 343 0.40 -4.64 24.67
C ASN A 343 0.35 -5.88 23.78
N HIS A 344 1.52 -6.49 23.54
CA HIS A 344 1.59 -7.74 22.78
C HIS A 344 1.07 -8.92 23.61
N ARG A 345 0.32 -9.80 22.95
CA ARG A 345 -0.24 -11.04 23.52
C ARG A 345 0.31 -12.20 22.70
N LEU A 346 1.42 -12.80 23.12
CA LEU A 346 2.01 -13.95 22.42
C LEU A 346 1.20 -15.22 22.66
#